data_AF-A0A4U6P0T9-F1
#
_entry.id   AF-A0A4U6P0T9-F1
#
_cell.length_a   1.000
_cell.length_b   1.000
_cell.length_c   1.000
_cell.angle_alpha   90.00
_cell.angle_beta   90.00
_cell.angle_gamma   90.00
#
_symmetry.space_group_name_H-M   'P 1'
#
loop_
_entity.id
_entity.type
_entity.pdbx_description
1 polymer ?
#
loop_
_entity_poly.entity_id
_entity_poly.type
_entity_poly.pdbx_seq_one_letter_code
_entity_poly.pdbx_strand_id
1 'polypeptide(L)'
;MLNFIRPVELSFAIIFELQKAHSILVEGALCSGGLYLQAGVEGDRVRNTIEQPRVVIEIPDTGFRPRWEKICQRYLAKKMRAAGLDRKAAKHVAAEQYSELQKMALARPFPS
;
A
#
# COMPACT_ATOMS: atom_id res chain seq x y z
N MET A 1 -25.67 16.39 7.01
CA MET A 1 -26.34 15.14 6.59
C MET A 1 -26.16 15.04 5.08
N LEU A 2 -25.42 14.04 4.60
CA LEU A 2 -25.07 13.90 3.18
C LEU A 2 -26.13 13.00 2.52
N ASN A 3 -27.10 13.60 1.83
CA ASN A 3 -28.12 12.86 1.09
C ASN A 3 -27.61 12.61 -0.34
N PHE A 4 -27.22 11.37 -0.65
CA PHE A 4 -26.86 10.98 -2.02
C PHE A 4 -28.11 10.92 -2.88
N ILE A 5 -28.26 11.89 -3.79
CA ILE A 5 -29.46 12.06 -4.61
C ILE A 5 -29.61 10.96 -5.67
N ARG A 6 -28.54 10.23 -6.01
CA ARG A 6 -28.50 9.03 -6.87
C ARG A 6 -27.19 8.25 -6.61
N PRO A 7 -27.21 6.98 -6.19
CA PRO A 7 -26.02 6.14 -6.23
C PRO A 7 -25.62 5.97 -7.71
N VAL A 8 -24.42 6.43 -8.06
CA VAL A 8 -23.83 6.15 -9.37
C VAL A 8 -22.87 4.99 -9.17
N GLU A 9 -23.10 3.88 -9.87
CA GLU A 9 -22.10 2.81 -9.93
C GLU A 9 -20.86 3.35 -10.63
N LEU A 10 -19.77 3.49 -9.87
CA LEU A 10 -18.49 3.97 -10.36
C LEU A 10 -17.46 2.84 -10.25
N SER A 11 -16.83 2.52 -11.37
CA SER A 11 -15.65 1.66 -11.41
C SER A 11 -14.42 2.52 -11.64
N PHE A 12 -13.39 2.36 -10.81
CA PHE A 12 -12.09 3.01 -10.98
C PHE A 12 -10.96 2.04 -10.60
N ALA A 13 -9.75 2.34 -11.07
CA ALA A 13 -8.56 1.57 -10.74
C ALA A 13 -7.48 2.49 -10.16
N ILE A 14 -6.83 2.03 -9.09
CA ILE A 14 -5.64 2.67 -8.53
C ILE A 14 -4.42 1.84 -8.92
N ILE A 15 -3.43 2.48 -9.54
CA ILE A 15 -2.20 1.82 -9.97
C ILE A 15 -1.09 2.13 -8.98
N PHE A 16 -0.49 1.08 -8.42
CA PHE A 16 0.66 1.21 -7.53
C PHE A 16 1.95 0.80 -8.23
N GLU A 17 2.90 1.73 -8.33
CA GLU A 17 4.22 1.49 -8.90
C GLU A 17 5.22 1.05 -7.81
N LEU A 18 5.61 -0.23 -7.82
CA LEU A 18 6.57 -0.75 -6.84
C LEU A 18 7.95 -0.09 -6.93
N GLN A 19 8.31 0.44 -8.11
CA GLN A 19 9.55 1.19 -8.34
C GLN A 19 9.59 2.50 -7.54
N LYS A 20 8.44 3.11 -7.28
CA LYS A 20 8.29 4.34 -6.48
C LYS A 20 8.08 4.06 -4.99
N ALA A 21 8.46 2.87 -4.53
CA ALA A 21 8.29 2.42 -3.15
C ALA A 21 6.83 2.37 -2.66
N HIS A 22 5.86 2.22 -3.57
CA HIS A 22 4.44 2.12 -3.19
C HIS A 22 4.06 0.76 -2.55
N SER A 23 5.01 -0.15 -2.34
CA SER A 23 4.75 -1.45 -1.70
C SER A 23 4.17 -1.30 -0.29
N ILE A 24 4.56 -0.25 0.45
CA ILE A 24 4.02 0.02 1.79
C ILE A 24 2.54 0.40 1.76
N LEU A 25 2.08 1.08 0.70
CA LEU A 25 0.67 1.46 0.57
C LEU A 25 -0.21 0.24 0.32
N VAL A 26 0.24 -0.66 -0.56
CA VAL A 26 -0.47 -1.92 -0.82
C VAL A 26 -0.46 -2.84 0.40
N GLU A 27 0.70 -2.96 1.07
CA GLU A 27 0.80 -3.75 2.30
C GLU A 27 -0.11 -3.21 3.40
N GLY A 28 -0.08 -1.89 3.62
CA GLY A 28 -0.94 -1.19 4.57
C GLY A 28 -2.41 -1.42 4.27
N ALA A 29 -2.83 -1.21 3.02
CA ALA A 29 -4.20 -1.42 2.55
C ALA A 29 -4.72 -2.85 2.85
N LEU A 30 -3.88 -3.86 2.60
CA LEU A 30 -4.24 -5.26 2.84
C LEU A 30 -4.22 -5.63 4.33
N CYS A 31 -3.37 -4.99 5.14
CA CYS A 31 -3.34 -5.20 6.59
C CYS A 31 -4.49 -4.50 7.32
N SER A 32 -4.89 -3.31 6.87
CA SER A 32 -5.99 -2.52 7.46
C SER A 32 -7.36 -2.93 6.94
N GLY A 33 -7.45 -3.60 5.79
CA GLY A 33 -8.71 -3.85 5.09
C GLY A 33 -9.32 -2.59 4.49
N GLY A 34 -8.52 -1.56 4.21
CA GLY A 34 -9.03 -0.32 3.65
C GLY A 34 -8.01 0.78 3.40
N LEU A 35 -8.44 1.83 2.70
CA LEU A 35 -7.65 3.00 2.33
C LEU A 35 -8.42 4.29 2.61
N TYR A 36 -7.68 5.34 2.96
CA TYR A 36 -8.18 6.70 2.87
C TYR A 36 -7.74 7.30 1.53
N LEU A 37 -8.70 7.78 0.75
CA LEU A 37 -8.42 8.63 -0.41
C LEU A 37 -8.74 10.07 -0.06
N GLN A 38 -7.72 10.91 -0.17
CA GLN A 38 -7.85 12.34 -0.01
C GLN A 38 -7.44 13.00 -1.32
N ALA A 39 -8.23 13.94 -1.80
CA ALA A 39 -7.81 14.78 -2.91
C ALA A 39 -6.62 15.64 -2.45
N GLY A 40 -5.63 15.83 -3.31
CA GLY A 40 -4.49 16.68 -3.04
C GLY A 40 -3.95 17.27 -4.34
N VAL A 41 -3.20 18.36 -4.22
CA VAL A 41 -2.44 18.96 -5.31
C VAL A 41 -0.95 18.67 -5.13
N GLU A 42 -0.17 18.88 -6.19
CA GLU A 42 1.27 18.71 -6.11
C GLU A 42 1.88 19.57 -4.99
N GLY A 43 2.74 18.96 -4.17
CA GLY A 43 3.33 19.59 -2.99
C GLY A 43 2.58 19.34 -1.68
N ASP A 44 1.34 18.83 -1.74
CA ASP A 44 0.61 18.47 -0.53
C ASP A 44 1.27 17.32 0.23
N ARG A 45 1.18 17.42 1.56
CA ARG A 45 1.55 16.34 2.47
C ARG A 45 0.37 16.08 3.40
N VAL A 46 0.15 14.81 3.73
CA VAL A 46 -0.92 14.39 4.66
C VAL A 46 -0.88 15.19 5.97
N ARG A 47 0.31 15.42 6.53
CA ARG A 47 0.48 16.18 7.78
C ARG A 47 -0.05 17.63 7.71
N ASN A 48 -0.11 18.22 6.51
CA ASN A 48 -0.55 19.60 6.31
C ASN A 48 -2.05 19.68 5.96
N THR A 49 -2.69 18.53 5.67
CA THR A 49 -4.03 18.47 5.08
C THR A 49 -4.93 17.48 5.81
N ILE A 50 -4.60 17.15 7.06
CA ILE A 50 -5.24 16.08 7.83
C ILE A 50 -6.74 16.29 8.08
N GLU A 51 -7.17 17.55 8.09
CA GLU A 51 -8.56 17.99 8.27
C GLU A 51 -9.36 18.05 6.95
N GLN A 52 -8.73 17.78 5.81
CA GLN A 52 -9.44 17.80 4.54
C GLN A 52 -10.37 16.58 4.39
N PRO A 53 -11.49 16.73 3.66
CA PRO A 53 -12.39 15.62 3.38
C PRO A 53 -11.69 14.44 2.73
N ARG A 54 -11.99 13.24 3.22
CA ARG A 54 -11.45 11.97 2.74
C ARG A 54 -12.55 10.95 2.51
N VAL A 55 -12.36 10.11 1.52
CA VAL A 55 -13.18 8.94 1.23
C VAL A 55 -12.53 7.74 1.88
N VAL A 56 -13.30 6.98 2.67
CA VAL A 56 -12.89 5.67 3.18
C VAL A 56 -13.29 4.64 2.15
N ILE A 57 -12.33 3.83 1.73
CA ILE A 57 -12.56 2.67 0.88
C ILE A 57 -12.29 1.43 1.70
N GLU A 58 -13.29 0.58 1.80
CA GLU A 58 -13.12 -0.77 2.31
C GLU A 58 -12.49 -1.66 1.23
N ILE A 59 -11.52 -2.47 1.63
CA ILE A 59 -10.90 -3.48 0.80
C ILE A 59 -11.24 -4.83 1.41
N PRO A 60 -12.23 -5.55 0.84
CA PRO A 60 -12.62 -6.85 1.36
C PRO A 60 -11.48 -7.86 1.18
N ASP A 61 -11.44 -8.86 2.05
CA ASP A 61 -10.53 -9.99 1.86
C ASP A 61 -11.03 -10.85 0.68
N THR A 62 -10.36 -10.71 -0.45
CA THR A 62 -10.64 -11.49 -1.67
C THR A 62 -9.73 -12.72 -1.80
N GLY A 63 -8.94 -13.06 -0.77
CA GLY A 63 -7.89 -14.08 -0.85
C GLY A 63 -6.66 -13.63 -1.66
N PHE A 64 -6.50 -12.33 -1.93
CA PHE A 64 -5.37 -11.80 -2.71
C PHE A 64 -4.03 -11.84 -1.96
N ARG A 65 -4.06 -11.93 -0.62
CA ARG A 65 -2.88 -11.82 0.25
C ARG A 65 -1.70 -12.75 -0.15
N PRO A 66 -1.88 -14.05 -0.41
CA PRO A 66 -0.77 -14.93 -0.79
C PRO A 66 -0.16 -14.57 -2.16
N ARG A 67 -0.96 -13.99 -3.06
CA ARG A 67 -0.48 -13.52 -4.36
C ARG A 67 0.34 -12.24 -4.21
N TRP A 68 -0.11 -11.31 -3.37
CA TRP A 68 0.64 -10.09 -3.06
C TRP A 68 2.02 -10.40 -2.48
N GLU A 69 2.11 -11.28 -1.50
CA GLU A 69 3.37 -11.69 -0.88
C GLU A 69 4.39 -12.18 -1.93
N LYS A 70 3.96 -13.07 -2.82
CA LYS A 70 4.80 -13.59 -3.92
C LYS A 70 5.25 -12.47 -4.86
N ILE A 71 4.37 -11.53 -5.19
CA ILE A 71 4.69 -10.39 -6.06
C ILE A 71 5.75 -9.50 -5.39
N CYS A 72 5.51 -9.12 -4.13
CA CYS A 72 6.37 -8.20 -3.39
C CYS A 72 7.76 -8.81 -3.15
N GLN A 73 7.84 -10.04 -2.63
CA GLN A 73 9.12 -10.71 -2.39
C GLN A 73 9.92 -10.92 -3.69
N ARG A 74 9.27 -11.29 -4.79
CA ARG A 74 9.95 -11.43 -6.09
C ARG A 74 10.49 -10.10 -6.59
N TYR A 75 9.71 -9.02 -6.43
CA TYR A 75 10.15 -7.67 -6.79
C TYR A 75 11.35 -7.23 -5.94
N LEU A 76 11.28 -7.39 -4.62
CA LEU A 76 12.36 -7.07 -3.70
C LEU A 76 13.63 -7.88 -4.02
N ALA A 77 13.51 -9.18 -4.24
CA ALA A 77 14.65 -10.02 -4.61
C ALA A 77 15.27 -9.58 -5.95
N LYS A 78 14.45 -9.19 -6.95
CA LYS A 78 14.96 -8.64 -8.21
C LYS A 78 15.72 -7.33 -7.98
N LYS A 79 15.21 -6.44 -7.11
CA LYS A 79 15.88 -5.20 -6.72
C LYS A 79 17.22 -5.47 -6.04
N MET A 80 17.29 -6.41 -5.11
CA MET A 80 18.53 -6.80 -4.44
C MET A 80 19.57 -7.38 -5.41
N ARG A 81 19.12 -8.21 -6.36
CA ARG A 81 20.01 -8.72 -7.43
C ARG A 81 20.56 -7.60 -8.31
N ALA A 82 19.73 -6.63 -8.68
CA ALA A 82 20.18 -5.47 -9.44
C ALA A 82 21.19 -4.61 -8.67
N ALA A 83 21.16 -4.65 -7.33
CA ALA A 83 22.13 -4.01 -6.45
C ALA A 83 23.42 -4.83 -6.23
N GLY A 84 23.58 -5.98 -6.90
CA GLY A 84 24.82 -6.77 -6.89
C GLY A 84 24.78 -8.02 -5.98
N LEU A 85 23.68 -8.30 -5.29
CA LEU A 85 23.57 -9.52 -4.48
C LEU A 85 23.41 -10.77 -5.34
N ASP A 86 24.03 -11.86 -4.90
CA ASP A 86 23.79 -13.18 -5.50
C ASP A 86 22.35 -13.65 -5.28
N ARG A 87 21.96 -14.73 -5.96
CA ARG A 87 20.57 -15.23 -5.91
C ARG A 87 20.12 -15.64 -4.51
N LYS A 88 20.99 -16.25 -3.70
CA LYS A 88 20.66 -16.76 -2.37
C LYS A 88 20.54 -15.61 -1.38
N ALA A 89 21.54 -14.72 -1.36
CA ALA A 89 21.55 -13.51 -0.54
C ALA A 89 20.36 -12.60 -0.88
N ALA A 90 20.09 -12.36 -2.17
CA ALA A 90 18.97 -11.51 -2.58
C ALA A 90 17.60 -12.03 -2.12
N LYS A 91 17.39 -13.36 -2.13
CA LYS A 91 16.16 -13.96 -1.61
C LYS A 91 16.04 -13.79 -0.10
N HIS A 92 17.12 -14.01 0.62
CA HIS A 92 17.15 -13.87 2.07
C HIS A 92 16.83 -12.44 2.50
N VAL A 93 17.57 -11.46 1.97
CA VAL A 93 17.37 -10.03 2.26
C VAL A 93 15.97 -9.56 1.83
N ALA A 94 15.43 -10.07 0.72
CA ALA A 94 14.07 -9.74 0.30
C ALA A 94 13.00 -10.23 1.28
N ALA A 95 13.19 -11.40 1.89
CA ALA A 95 12.28 -11.93 2.90
C ALA A 95 12.35 -11.08 4.19
N GLU A 96 13.54 -10.69 4.62
CA GLU A 96 13.74 -9.79 5.77
C GLU A 96 13.09 -8.43 5.52
N GLN A 97 13.35 -7.82 4.36
CA GLN A 97 12.74 -6.52 4.02
C GLN A 97 11.22 -6.60 3.93
N TYR A 98 10.66 -7.70 3.44
CA TYR A 98 9.22 -7.91 3.44
C TYR A 98 8.65 -8.04 4.86
N SER A 99 9.35 -8.73 5.77
CA SER A 99 8.97 -8.78 7.18
C SER A 99 8.96 -7.40 7.83
N GLU A 100 9.97 -6.57 7.56
CA GLU A 100 9.99 -5.17 8.03
C GLU A 100 8.85 -4.34 7.44
N LEU A 101 8.53 -4.54 6.16
CA LEU A 101 7.38 -3.88 5.53
C LEU A 101 6.07 -4.23 6.23
N GLN A 102 5.87 -5.51 6.57
CA GLN A 102 4.68 -5.96 7.31
C GLN A 102 4.60 -5.31 8.69
N LYS A 103 5.72 -5.25 9.43
CA LYS A 103 5.77 -4.58 10.73
C LYS A 103 5.42 -3.10 10.62
N MET A 104 5.99 -2.41 9.63
CA MET A 104 5.69 -0.99 9.38
C MET A 104 4.22 -0.75 9.02
N ALA A 105 3.62 -1.65 8.22
CA ALA A 105 2.21 -1.56 7.85
C ALA A 105 1.26 -1.77 9.03
N LEU A 106 1.64 -2.62 10.00
CA LEU A 106 0.87 -2.87 11.21
C LEU A 106 1.11 -1.82 12.30
N ALA A 107 2.23 -1.10 12.25
CA ALA A 107 2.49 0.01 13.16
C ALA A 107 1.46 1.12 12.89
N ARG A 108 0.60 1.41 13.89
CA ARG A 108 -0.43 2.46 13.79
C ARG A 108 0.19 3.78 13.33
N PRO A 109 -0.19 4.31 12.15
CA PRO A 109 0.39 5.55 11.68
C PRO A 109 -0.21 6.80 12.33
N PHE A 110 -1.36 6.71 13.02
CA PHE A 110 -2.03 7.87 13.63
C PHE A 110 -2.77 7.51 14.93
N PRO A 111 -2.64 8.30 16.01
CA PRO A 111 -3.52 8.21 17.18
C PRO A 111 -4.93 8.71 16.82
N SER A 112 -5.93 8.03 17.37
CA SER A 112 -7.35 8.40 17.35
C SER A 112 -7.67 9.56 18.28
#